data_AF-A0A962BEQ4-F1
#
_entry.id   AF-A0A962BEQ4-F1
#
_cell.length_a   1.000
_cell.length_b   1.000
_cell.length_c   1.000
_cell.angle_alpha   90.00
_cell.angle_beta   90.00
_cell.angle_gamma   90.00
#
_symmetry.space_group_name_H-M   'P 1'
#
loop_
_entity.id
_entity.type
_entity.pdbx_description
1 polymer ?
#
loop_
_entity_poly.entity_id
_entity_poly.type
_entity_poly.pdbx_seq_one_letter_code
_entity_poly.pdbx_strand_id
1 'polypeptide(L)'
;MTDSTQRSAFSLRFLETIGVPLMGSILEKGAGEAGTASEAEQMATLLKQTVQTGLAVGEKLDLQEAGEKADSIRLALAALAAPLIGQSYKVNGKLPDDSDRQRIVKALEATLLFADNFAPTSENTARLAGMNPDAAPRDESQATIQYMTALVPVINAVGRFSFGQTDHKLAQDIADRLSKTAQSLCKTFPGGAGQDLPVMAALVRIYVSCHQTETERLMAMNEEARTKEAAGNGSMDKVWEAFDTRVKMLEVLGNASPAERSGASQGPTPEAAPPPLPPVSAPAEIPPVAPVAPPPAAPAPVEQPPPATGGNPMSFFKPGAQKPAGESDAASTDQA
;
A
#
# COMPACT_ATOMS: atom_id res chain seq x y z
N MET A 1 19.44 22.90 32.93
CA MET A 1 19.79 22.70 31.50
C MET A 1 18.80 21.71 30.88
N THR A 2 17.49 21.90 31.05
CA THR A 2 16.50 20.80 30.96
C THR A 2 15.19 21.18 30.26
N ASP A 3 14.64 22.40 30.43
CA ASP A 3 13.33 22.76 29.85
C ASP A 3 13.34 22.92 28.32
N SER A 4 14.39 23.50 27.75
CA SER A 4 14.47 23.72 26.29
C SER A 4 14.56 22.38 25.52
N THR A 5 15.29 21.41 26.08
CA THR A 5 15.44 20.07 25.50
C THR A 5 14.15 19.27 25.61
N GLN A 6 13.45 19.35 26.75
CA GLN A 6 12.15 18.68 26.92
C GLN A 6 11.07 19.27 26.01
N ARG A 7 11.00 20.60 25.89
CA ARG A 7 10.08 21.27 24.96
C ARG A 7 10.37 20.87 23.51
N SER A 8 11.64 20.79 23.12
CA SER A 8 12.03 20.39 21.77
C SER A 8 11.65 18.93 21.47
N ALA A 9 11.90 18.02 22.42
CA ALA A 9 11.53 16.60 22.28
C ALA A 9 10.00 16.41 22.21
N PHE A 10 9.26 17.17 23.02
CA PHE A 10 7.80 17.18 22.98
C PHE A 10 7.28 17.67 21.63
N SER A 11 7.79 18.80 21.12
CA SER A 11 7.40 19.34 19.81
C SER A 11 7.67 18.35 18.68
N LEU A 12 8.80 17.64 18.70
CA LEU A 12 9.10 16.60 17.73
C LEU A 12 8.08 15.47 17.78
N ARG A 13 7.78 14.94 18.98
CA ARG A 13 6.78 13.86 19.10
C ARG A 13 5.37 14.31 18.74
N PHE A 14 4.99 15.54 19.07
CA PHE A 14 3.72 16.12 18.66
C PHE A 14 3.63 16.19 17.12
N LEU A 15 4.69 16.70 16.48
CA LEU A 15 4.77 16.78 15.03
C LEU A 15 4.71 15.39 14.39
N GLU A 16 5.47 14.41 14.88
CA GLU A 16 5.48 13.06 14.30
C GLU A 16 4.16 12.31 14.48
N THR A 17 3.51 12.48 15.63
CA THR A 17 2.32 11.67 15.98
C THR A 17 1.02 12.30 15.49
N ILE A 18 0.94 13.64 15.43
CA ILE A 18 -0.26 14.38 15.04
C ILE A 18 0.00 15.20 13.76
N GLY A 19 1.10 15.95 13.72
CA GLY A 19 1.38 16.87 12.62
C GLY A 19 1.57 16.18 11.26
N VAL A 20 2.43 15.18 11.21
CA VAL A 20 2.81 14.42 10.01
C VAL A 20 1.62 13.68 9.39
N PRO A 21 0.80 12.89 10.11
CA PRO A 21 -0.33 12.21 9.48
C PRO A 21 -1.39 13.18 8.91
N LEU A 22 -1.62 14.33 9.56
CA LEU A 22 -2.55 15.34 9.06
C LEU A 22 -1.97 16.07 7.84
N MET A 23 -0.71 16.49 7.90
CA MET A 23 -0.05 17.17 6.79
C MET A 23 0.11 16.25 5.57
N GLY A 24 0.48 14.98 5.80
CA GLY A 24 0.53 13.98 4.73
C GLY A 24 -0.82 13.82 4.02
N SER A 25 -1.91 13.86 4.78
CA SER A 25 -3.27 13.81 4.22
C SER A 25 -3.65 15.06 3.42
N ILE A 26 -3.13 16.23 3.81
CA ILE A 26 -3.29 17.48 3.04
C ILE A 26 -2.50 17.41 1.74
N LEU A 27 -1.23 17.03 1.80
CA LEU A 27 -0.34 16.97 0.64
C LEU A 27 -0.78 15.93 -0.39
N GLU A 28 -1.21 14.74 0.06
CA GLU A 28 -1.68 13.67 -0.84
C GLU A 28 -2.97 14.07 -1.59
N LYS A 29 -3.78 14.97 -1.01
CA LYS A 29 -4.98 15.51 -1.67
C LYS A 29 -4.69 16.78 -2.47
N GLY A 30 -3.80 17.62 -1.96
CA GLY A 30 -3.47 18.94 -2.47
C GLY A 30 -2.37 18.96 -3.53
N ALA A 31 -2.07 17.82 -4.16
CA ALA A 31 -1.13 17.70 -5.26
C ALA A 31 -1.59 18.53 -6.48
N GLY A 32 -1.42 19.86 -6.42
CA GLY A 32 -1.52 20.77 -7.56
C GLY A 32 -2.02 22.19 -7.33
N GLU A 33 -2.91 22.49 -6.35
CA GLU A 33 -3.76 23.70 -6.51
C GLU A 33 -4.00 24.59 -5.27
N ALA A 34 -3.68 24.16 -4.04
CA ALA A 34 -3.94 24.97 -2.85
C ALA A 34 -2.71 25.79 -2.42
N GLY A 35 -2.85 27.11 -2.26
CA GLY A 35 -1.79 27.94 -1.70
C GLY A 35 -1.54 27.64 -0.21
N THR A 36 -0.32 27.92 0.28
CA THR A 36 0.14 27.62 1.65
C THR A 36 -0.78 28.14 2.76
N ALA A 37 -1.47 29.26 2.53
CA ALA A 37 -2.46 29.79 3.48
C ALA A 37 -3.69 28.89 3.61
N SER A 38 -4.19 28.33 2.51
CA SER A 38 -5.33 27.40 2.53
C SER A 38 -4.95 26.07 3.19
N GLU A 39 -3.72 25.58 2.96
CA GLU A 39 -3.21 24.38 3.62
C GLU A 39 -3.10 24.58 5.14
N ALA A 40 -2.66 25.76 5.59
CA ALA A 40 -2.61 26.09 7.01
C ALA A 40 -4.01 26.14 7.67
N GLU A 41 -5.02 26.68 6.97
CA GLU A 41 -6.42 26.69 7.42
C GLU A 41 -7.00 25.26 7.50
N GLN A 42 -6.71 24.43 6.51
CA GLN A 42 -7.09 23.02 6.50
C GLN A 42 -6.43 22.29 7.67
N MET A 43 -5.14 22.52 7.90
CA MET A 43 -4.39 21.94 9.01
C MET A 43 -4.98 22.34 10.37
N ALA A 44 -5.30 23.63 10.57
CA ALA A 44 -5.93 24.11 11.80
C ALA A 44 -7.30 23.44 12.04
N THR A 45 -8.08 23.25 10.97
CA THR A 45 -9.39 22.60 11.06
C THR A 45 -9.26 21.10 11.40
N LEU A 46 -8.32 20.39 10.77
CA LEU A 46 -8.05 18.98 11.08
C LEU A 46 -7.53 18.79 12.50
N LEU A 47 -6.66 19.69 12.98
CA LEU A 47 -6.19 19.69 14.37
C LEU A 47 -7.35 19.86 15.36
N LYS A 48 -8.25 20.83 15.10
CA LYS A 48 -9.44 21.04 15.94
C LYS A 48 -10.30 19.77 16.00
N GLN A 49 -10.56 19.14 14.86
CA GLN A 49 -11.37 17.93 14.77
C GLN A 49 -10.72 16.73 15.46
N THR A 50 -9.38 16.63 15.38
CA THR A 50 -8.59 15.63 16.08
C THR A 50 -8.76 15.74 17.59
N VAL A 51 -8.62 16.96 18.15
CA VAL A 51 -8.84 17.21 19.59
C VAL A 51 -10.27 16.89 20.00
N GLN A 52 -11.27 17.36 19.24
CA GLN A 52 -12.68 17.10 19.54
C GLN A 52 -13.02 15.60 19.51
N THR A 53 -12.45 14.85 18.57
CA THR A 53 -12.64 13.40 18.48
C THR A 53 -11.97 12.70 19.67
N GLY A 54 -10.75 13.10 20.03
CA GLY A 54 -10.07 12.57 21.21
C GLY A 54 -10.85 12.80 22.51
N LEU A 55 -11.43 14.00 22.68
CA LEU A 55 -12.30 14.31 23.83
C LEU A 55 -13.55 13.43 23.88
N ALA A 56 -14.22 13.25 22.74
CA ALA A 56 -15.41 12.42 22.64
C ALA A 56 -15.11 10.94 22.96
N VAL A 57 -13.97 10.41 22.51
CA VAL A 57 -13.53 9.04 22.86
C VAL A 57 -13.25 8.93 24.35
N GLY A 58 -12.59 9.93 24.94
CA GLY A 58 -12.27 9.94 26.37
C GLY A 58 -13.51 9.99 27.26
N GLU A 59 -14.55 10.71 26.85
CA GLU A 59 -15.86 10.72 27.52
C GLU A 59 -16.52 9.34 27.48
N LYS A 60 -16.48 8.68 26.32
CA LYS A 60 -17.12 7.36 26.12
C LYS A 60 -16.42 6.22 26.85
N LEU A 61 -15.12 6.39 27.12
CA LEU A 61 -14.31 5.45 27.89
C LEU A 61 -14.26 5.76 29.38
N ASP A 62 -15.01 6.77 29.84
CA ASP A 62 -14.99 7.26 31.23
C ASP A 62 -13.58 7.59 31.75
N LEU A 63 -12.70 8.06 30.84
CA LEU A 63 -11.32 8.41 31.18
C LEU A 63 -11.20 9.83 31.76
N GLN A 64 -12.33 10.50 32.01
CA GLN A 64 -12.36 11.87 32.49
C GLN A 64 -11.98 12.01 33.97
N GLU A 65 -12.06 10.93 34.75
CA GLU A 65 -11.68 10.90 36.17
C GLU A 65 -10.18 10.73 36.42
N ALA A 66 -9.34 10.82 35.38
CA ALA A 66 -7.91 10.51 35.47
C ALA A 66 -7.04 11.51 36.28
N GLY A 67 -7.64 12.46 37.00
CA GLY A 67 -6.96 13.39 37.90
C GLY A 67 -5.76 14.10 37.24
N GLU A 68 -4.57 13.94 37.82
CA GLU A 68 -3.32 14.53 37.33
C GLU A 68 -2.90 14.08 35.91
N LYS A 69 -3.50 13.01 35.37
CA LYS A 69 -3.20 12.48 34.02
C LYS A 69 -4.19 12.93 32.95
N ALA A 70 -5.16 13.78 33.27
CA ALA A 70 -6.21 14.18 32.34
C ALA A 70 -5.63 14.77 31.03
N ASP A 71 -4.61 15.63 31.11
CA ASP A 71 -4.04 16.27 29.92
C ASP A 71 -3.18 15.33 29.07
N SER A 72 -2.43 14.42 29.69
CA SER A 72 -1.63 13.42 28.96
C SER A 72 -2.52 12.40 28.25
N ILE A 73 -3.65 12.02 28.85
CA ILE A 73 -4.65 11.14 28.23
C ILE A 73 -5.36 11.86 27.08
N ARG A 74 -5.77 13.12 27.26
CA ARG A 74 -6.36 13.93 26.18
C ARG A 74 -5.42 14.04 24.99
N LEU A 75 -4.13 14.27 25.23
CA LEU A 75 -3.11 14.32 24.19
C LEU A 75 -2.94 12.97 23.50
N ALA A 76 -2.92 11.86 24.25
CA ALA A 76 -2.83 10.51 23.68
C ALA A 76 -4.05 10.15 22.82
N LEU A 77 -5.25 10.55 23.24
CA LEU A 77 -6.48 10.35 22.47
C LEU A 77 -6.52 11.23 21.21
N ALA A 78 -5.99 12.45 21.28
CA ALA A 78 -5.80 13.28 20.10
C ALA A 78 -4.78 12.65 19.13
N ALA A 79 -3.67 12.11 19.64
CA ALA A 79 -2.70 11.37 18.85
C ALA A 79 -3.30 10.14 18.16
N LEU A 80 -4.18 9.40 18.84
CA LEU A 80 -4.94 8.29 18.26
C LEU A 80 -5.91 8.77 17.16
N ALA A 81 -6.59 9.89 17.37
CA ALA A 81 -7.59 10.42 16.45
C ALA A 81 -6.98 11.04 15.18
N ALA A 82 -5.76 11.59 15.25
CA ALA A 82 -5.10 12.29 14.16
C ALA A 82 -5.03 11.49 12.85
N PRO A 83 -4.51 10.25 12.81
CA PRO A 83 -4.49 9.45 11.58
C PRO A 83 -5.88 9.12 11.04
N LEU A 84 -6.89 8.95 11.92
CA LEU A 84 -8.27 8.65 11.49
C LEU A 84 -8.93 9.86 10.82
N ILE A 85 -8.73 11.04 11.39
CA ILE A 85 -9.23 12.31 10.84
C ILE A 85 -8.50 12.66 9.55
N GLY A 86 -7.17 12.51 9.51
CA GLY A 86 -6.38 12.68 8.28
C GLY A 86 -6.83 11.74 7.17
N GLN A 87 -7.00 10.46 7.47
CA GLN A 87 -7.49 9.48 6.49
C GLN A 87 -8.92 9.79 6.01
N SER A 88 -9.82 10.21 6.91
CA SER A 88 -11.17 10.63 6.52
C SER A 88 -11.14 11.83 5.57
N TYR A 89 -10.26 12.80 5.81
CA TYR A 89 -10.06 13.95 4.92
C TYR A 89 -9.54 13.51 3.55
N LYS A 90 -8.54 12.62 3.54
CA LYS A 90 -7.95 12.09 2.32
C LYS A 90 -8.96 11.34 1.46
N VAL A 91 -9.74 10.44 2.06
CA VAL A 91 -10.70 9.59 1.34
C VAL A 91 -11.90 10.40 0.83
N ASN A 92 -12.45 11.29 1.67
CA ASN A 92 -13.70 11.97 1.35
C ASN A 92 -13.50 13.27 0.57
N GLY A 93 -12.26 13.77 0.48
CA GLY A 93 -11.96 15.02 -0.22
C GLY A 93 -12.61 16.27 0.39
N LYS A 94 -13.17 16.18 1.61
CA LYS A 94 -13.76 17.30 2.36
C LYS A 94 -13.30 17.25 3.80
N LEU A 95 -13.25 18.43 4.45
CA LEU A 95 -12.98 18.52 5.88
C LEU A 95 -14.05 17.71 6.65
N PRO A 96 -13.65 16.76 7.53
CA PRO A 96 -14.58 15.93 8.28
C PRO A 96 -15.62 16.74 9.04
N ASP A 97 -16.91 16.49 8.83
CA ASP A 97 -17.95 17.17 9.59
C ASP A 97 -18.27 16.45 10.92
N ASP A 98 -19.26 16.93 11.66
CA ASP A 98 -19.69 16.34 12.93
C ASP A 98 -20.16 14.88 12.75
N SER A 99 -20.78 14.57 11.61
CA SER A 99 -21.25 13.23 11.31
C SER A 99 -20.08 12.27 11.04
N ASP A 100 -19.04 12.75 10.35
CA ASP A 100 -17.82 11.99 10.11
C ASP A 100 -17.11 11.66 11.44
N ARG A 101 -17.01 12.65 12.34
CA ARG A 101 -16.43 12.42 13.69
C ARG A 101 -17.23 11.43 14.51
N GLN A 102 -18.57 11.54 14.52
CA GLN A 102 -19.41 10.58 15.24
C GLN A 102 -19.29 9.16 14.70
N ARG A 103 -19.09 8.98 13.38
CA ARG A 103 -18.82 7.67 12.79
C ARG A 103 -17.49 7.10 13.27
N ILE A 104 -16.44 7.92 13.32
CA ILE A 104 -15.12 7.52 13.84
C ILE A 104 -15.23 7.10 15.32
N VAL A 105 -15.89 7.91 16.15
CA VAL A 105 -16.11 7.59 17.58
C VAL A 105 -16.85 6.26 17.74
N LYS A 106 -17.95 6.05 17.00
CA LYS A 106 -18.71 4.79 17.03
C LYS A 106 -17.88 3.58 16.59
N ALA A 107 -17.00 3.74 15.60
CA ALA A 107 -16.11 2.67 15.16
C ALA A 107 -15.07 2.30 16.25
N LEU A 108 -14.54 3.31 16.94
CA LEU A 108 -13.65 3.10 18.09
C LEU A 108 -14.38 2.41 19.25
N GLU A 109 -15.60 2.86 19.59
CA GLU A 109 -16.45 2.21 20.59
C GLU A 109 -16.72 0.74 20.27
N ALA A 110 -17.07 0.43 19.01
CA ALA A 110 -17.29 -0.95 18.58
C ALA A 110 -16.01 -1.80 18.71
N THR A 111 -14.85 -1.22 18.43
CA THR A 111 -13.55 -1.90 18.57
C THR A 111 -13.23 -2.20 20.04
N LEU A 112 -13.53 -1.27 20.93
CA LEU A 112 -13.36 -1.43 22.37
C LEU A 112 -14.31 -2.49 22.93
N LEU A 113 -15.59 -2.43 22.56
CA LEU A 113 -16.57 -3.44 22.94
C LEU A 113 -16.21 -4.83 22.40
N PHE A 114 -15.61 -4.91 21.21
CA PHE A 114 -15.06 -6.15 20.71
C PHE A 114 -13.90 -6.65 21.58
N ALA A 115 -12.97 -5.76 21.95
CA ALA A 115 -11.82 -6.08 22.79
C ALA A 115 -12.24 -6.57 24.20
N ASP A 116 -13.35 -6.07 24.75
CA ASP A 116 -13.90 -6.51 26.05
C ASP A 116 -14.31 -8.00 26.06
N ASN A 117 -14.49 -8.63 24.88
CA ASN A 117 -14.72 -10.07 24.80
C ASN A 117 -13.47 -10.91 25.12
N PHE A 118 -12.30 -10.29 25.29
CA PHE A 118 -11.03 -10.97 25.53
C PHE A 118 -10.41 -10.53 26.85
N ALA A 119 -10.18 -11.49 27.75
CA ALA A 119 -9.47 -11.22 28.99
C ALA A 119 -7.98 -10.89 28.71
N PRO A 120 -7.40 -9.83 29.32
CA PRO A 120 -5.99 -9.47 29.15
C PRO A 120 -5.07 -10.40 29.97
N THR A 121 -5.12 -11.70 29.70
CA THR A 121 -4.25 -12.69 30.33
C THR A 121 -2.82 -12.57 29.80
N SER A 122 -1.85 -13.12 30.54
CA SER A 122 -0.46 -13.21 30.07
C SER A 122 -0.37 -13.96 28.74
N GLU A 123 -1.16 -15.02 28.57
CA GLU A 123 -1.23 -15.79 27.32
C GLU A 123 -1.73 -14.93 26.15
N ASN A 124 -2.90 -14.27 26.29
CA ASN A 124 -3.50 -13.48 25.22
C ASN A 124 -2.61 -12.30 24.82
N THR A 125 -2.08 -11.58 25.80
CA THR A 125 -1.16 -10.45 25.58
C THR A 125 0.09 -10.90 24.82
N ALA A 126 0.64 -12.04 25.23
CA ALA A 126 1.85 -12.55 24.66
C ALA A 126 1.61 -13.14 23.25
N ARG A 127 0.43 -13.74 22.99
CA ARG A 127 0.01 -14.15 21.63
C ARG A 127 -0.10 -12.94 20.70
N LEU A 128 -0.77 -11.86 21.13
CA LEU A 128 -0.86 -10.60 20.37
C LEU A 128 0.51 -9.98 20.09
N ALA A 129 1.41 -9.94 21.09
CA ALA A 129 2.77 -9.44 20.91
C ALA A 129 3.57 -10.28 19.89
N GLY A 130 3.29 -11.58 19.82
CA GLY A 130 3.88 -12.49 18.85
C GLY A 130 3.27 -12.43 17.45
N MET A 131 2.25 -11.61 17.19
CA MET A 131 1.65 -11.47 15.84
C MET A 131 2.49 -10.62 14.88
N ASN A 132 3.68 -10.18 15.30
CA ASN A 132 4.64 -9.57 14.38
C ASN A 132 5.12 -10.63 13.36
N PRO A 133 5.09 -10.37 12.04
CA PRO A 133 5.59 -11.28 11.02
C PRO A 133 7.06 -11.68 11.19
N ASP A 134 7.85 -10.90 11.92
CA ASP A 134 9.27 -11.19 12.19
C ASP A 134 9.48 -12.01 13.49
N ALA A 135 8.42 -12.26 14.26
CA ALA A 135 8.49 -13.04 15.50
C ALA A 135 8.27 -14.54 15.22
N ALA A 136 9.10 -15.39 15.84
CA ALA A 136 8.93 -16.83 15.74
C ALA A 136 7.56 -17.26 16.29
N PRO A 137 6.82 -18.15 15.59
CA PRO A 137 5.54 -18.66 16.07
C PRO A 137 5.73 -19.46 17.35
N ARG A 138 4.77 -19.36 18.27
CA ARG A 138 4.82 -20.09 19.56
C ARG A 138 4.31 -21.51 19.46
N ASP A 139 3.29 -21.70 18.62
CA ASP A 139 2.61 -22.95 18.37
C ASP A 139 2.17 -23.03 16.90
N GLU A 140 1.70 -24.21 16.48
CA GLU A 140 1.27 -24.46 15.11
C GLU A 140 0.12 -23.54 14.69
N SER A 141 -0.84 -23.28 15.59
CA SER A 141 -1.96 -22.38 15.30
C SER A 141 -1.48 -20.94 15.03
N GLN A 142 -0.53 -20.43 15.82
CA GLN A 142 0.06 -19.12 15.60
C GLN A 142 0.86 -19.07 14.30
N ALA A 143 1.58 -20.14 13.95
CA ALA A 143 2.26 -20.24 12.66
C ALA A 143 1.25 -20.10 11.51
N THR A 144 0.14 -20.86 11.54
CA THR A 144 -0.92 -20.77 10.53
C THR A 144 -1.51 -19.36 10.43
N ILE A 145 -1.83 -18.73 11.57
CA ILE A 145 -2.39 -17.37 11.59
C ILE A 145 -1.39 -16.36 11.03
N GLN A 146 -0.10 -16.48 11.36
CA GLN A 146 0.94 -15.60 10.83
C GLN A 146 1.14 -15.79 9.32
N TYR A 147 1.07 -17.03 8.80
CA TYR A 147 1.06 -17.29 7.35
C TYR A 147 -0.12 -16.61 6.65
N MET A 148 -1.33 -16.75 7.20
CA MET A 148 -2.52 -16.06 6.67
C MET A 148 -2.35 -14.54 6.72
N THR A 149 -1.79 -14.02 7.81
CA THR A 149 -1.52 -12.59 7.98
C THR A 149 -0.51 -12.09 6.93
N ALA A 150 0.53 -12.88 6.65
CA ALA A 150 1.52 -12.55 5.62
C ALA A 150 0.88 -12.44 4.22
N LEU A 151 -0.22 -13.16 3.94
CA LEU A 151 -0.94 -13.14 2.68
C LEU A 151 -1.98 -12.02 2.55
N VAL A 152 -2.36 -11.32 3.63
CA VAL A 152 -3.35 -10.22 3.58
C VAL A 152 -3.03 -9.17 2.50
N PRO A 153 -1.77 -8.72 2.30
CA PRO A 153 -1.44 -7.81 1.21
C PRO A 153 -1.76 -8.35 -0.19
N VAL A 154 -1.66 -9.66 -0.42
CA VAL A 154 -2.06 -10.31 -1.69
C VAL A 154 -3.57 -10.19 -1.89
N ILE A 155 -4.35 -10.52 -0.86
CA ILE A 155 -5.81 -10.43 -0.91
C ILE A 155 -6.24 -8.99 -1.25
N ASN A 156 -5.61 -8.00 -0.63
CA ASN A 156 -5.88 -6.58 -0.92
C ASN A 156 -5.49 -6.18 -2.35
N ALA A 157 -4.37 -6.68 -2.87
CA ALA A 157 -3.94 -6.40 -4.24
C ALA A 157 -4.91 -7.00 -5.26
N VAL A 158 -5.29 -8.27 -5.07
CA VAL A 158 -6.26 -8.98 -5.94
C VAL A 158 -7.63 -8.32 -5.92
N GLY A 159 -8.15 -7.97 -4.74
CA GLY A 159 -9.42 -7.27 -4.60
C GLY A 159 -9.42 -5.87 -5.23
N ARG A 160 -8.24 -5.27 -5.43
CA ARG A 160 -8.09 -4.00 -6.17
C ARG A 160 -8.04 -4.21 -7.67
N PHE A 161 -7.43 -5.30 -8.15
CA PHE A 161 -7.40 -5.64 -9.57
C PHE A 161 -7.16 -7.13 -9.79
N SER A 162 -8.10 -7.83 -10.40
CA SER A 162 -8.05 -9.30 -10.52
C SER A 162 -7.58 -9.82 -11.88
N PHE A 163 -7.15 -8.94 -12.79
CA PHE A 163 -6.70 -9.31 -14.15
C PHE A 163 -7.70 -10.20 -14.92
N GLY A 164 -9.01 -10.01 -14.70
CA GLY A 164 -10.07 -10.78 -15.36
C GLY A 164 -10.31 -12.18 -14.77
N GLN A 165 -9.63 -12.53 -13.67
CA GLN A 165 -9.87 -13.76 -12.92
C GLN A 165 -10.82 -13.50 -11.75
N THR A 166 -11.38 -14.56 -11.18
CA THR A 166 -12.10 -14.46 -9.90
C THR A 166 -11.11 -14.28 -8.76
N ASP A 167 -11.41 -13.39 -7.81
CA ASP A 167 -10.54 -13.08 -6.67
C ASP A 167 -10.09 -14.33 -5.90
N HIS A 168 -11.02 -15.26 -5.65
CA HIS A 168 -10.72 -16.52 -4.97
C HIS A 168 -9.66 -17.35 -5.71
N LYS A 169 -9.88 -17.62 -7.00
CA LYS A 169 -8.95 -18.41 -7.82
C LYS A 169 -7.59 -17.74 -7.90
N LEU A 170 -7.56 -16.44 -8.17
CA LEU A 170 -6.31 -15.72 -8.32
C LEU A 170 -5.51 -15.71 -7.01
N ALA A 171 -6.17 -15.41 -5.87
CA ALA A 171 -5.52 -15.46 -4.56
C ALA A 171 -4.95 -16.85 -4.24
N GLN A 172 -5.68 -17.92 -4.59
CA GLN A 172 -5.22 -19.30 -4.42
C GLN A 172 -3.99 -19.60 -5.29
N ASP A 173 -4.04 -19.28 -6.59
CA ASP A 173 -2.93 -19.53 -7.53
C ASP A 173 -1.66 -18.77 -7.11
N ILE A 174 -1.81 -17.54 -6.59
CA ILE A 174 -0.70 -16.76 -6.05
C ILE A 174 -0.14 -17.41 -4.78
N ALA A 175 -1.00 -17.75 -3.82
CA ALA A 175 -0.57 -18.37 -2.57
C ALA A 175 0.21 -19.66 -2.83
N ASP A 176 -0.30 -20.54 -3.70
CA ASP A 176 0.37 -21.79 -4.08
C ASP A 176 1.74 -21.55 -4.72
N ARG A 177 1.84 -20.55 -5.61
CA ARG A 177 3.12 -20.21 -6.26
C ARG A 177 4.12 -19.64 -5.25
N LEU A 178 3.69 -18.69 -4.41
CA LEU A 178 4.56 -18.09 -3.38
C LEU A 178 5.04 -19.14 -2.38
N SER A 179 4.17 -20.07 -1.94
CA SER A 179 4.57 -21.15 -1.04
C SER A 179 5.60 -22.09 -1.66
N LYS A 180 5.42 -22.48 -2.93
CA LYS A 180 6.42 -23.31 -3.64
C LYS A 180 7.74 -22.57 -3.81
N THR A 181 7.70 -21.28 -4.14
CA THR A 181 8.89 -20.45 -4.25
C THR A 181 9.60 -20.30 -2.89
N ALA A 182 8.87 -20.08 -1.80
CA ALA A 182 9.42 -20.02 -0.45
C ALA A 182 10.16 -21.31 -0.07
N GLN A 183 9.52 -22.46 -0.29
CA GLN A 183 10.14 -23.77 -0.04
C GLN A 183 11.40 -24.01 -0.87
N SER A 184 11.46 -23.46 -2.09
CA SER A 184 12.66 -23.51 -2.92
C SER A 184 13.76 -22.62 -2.35
N LEU A 185 13.45 -21.37 -2.00
CA LEU A 185 14.41 -20.41 -1.47
C LEU A 185 14.99 -20.85 -0.12
N CYS A 186 14.19 -21.44 0.77
CA CYS A 186 14.69 -21.95 2.06
C CYS A 186 15.72 -23.08 1.91
N LYS A 187 15.86 -23.69 0.73
CA LYS A 187 16.97 -24.62 0.43
C LYS A 187 18.26 -23.88 0.07
N THR A 188 18.14 -22.66 -0.46
CA THR A 188 19.26 -21.82 -0.91
C THR A 188 19.82 -20.97 0.23
N PHE A 189 18.97 -20.50 1.14
CA PHE A 189 19.39 -19.75 2.32
C PHE A 189 19.51 -20.69 3.52
N PRO A 190 20.71 -20.86 4.12
CA PRO A 190 20.86 -21.70 5.31
C PRO A 190 20.06 -21.11 6.47
N GLY A 191 19.14 -21.91 7.01
CA GLY A 191 18.19 -21.45 8.00
C GLY A 191 17.78 -22.49 9.03
N GLY A 192 17.51 -22.02 10.25
CA GLY A 192 16.91 -22.83 11.30
C GLY A 192 15.42 -23.10 11.06
N ALA A 193 14.82 -23.97 11.88
CA ALA A 193 13.37 -24.19 11.86
C ALA A 193 12.61 -22.85 12.02
N GLY A 194 11.68 -22.57 11.10
CA GLY A 194 10.86 -21.35 11.12
C GLY A 194 11.26 -20.22 10.14
N GLN A 195 12.23 -20.43 9.25
CA GLN A 195 12.61 -19.42 8.25
C GLN A 195 11.64 -19.23 7.09
N ASP A 196 10.72 -20.17 6.89
CA ASP A 196 9.75 -20.13 5.80
C ASP A 196 8.83 -18.90 5.87
N LEU A 197 8.50 -18.41 7.08
CA LEU A 197 7.58 -17.29 7.25
C LEU A 197 8.20 -15.93 6.87
N PRO A 198 9.42 -15.56 7.30
CA PRO A 198 10.10 -14.37 6.80
C PRO A 198 10.34 -14.40 5.28
N VAL A 199 10.71 -15.56 4.73
CA VAL A 199 10.88 -15.73 3.27
C VAL A 199 9.53 -15.52 2.56
N MET A 200 8.46 -16.12 3.06
CA MET A 200 7.11 -15.92 2.54
C MET A 200 6.69 -14.44 2.59
N ALA A 201 6.89 -13.75 3.73
CA ALA A 201 6.58 -12.34 3.88
C ALA A 201 7.36 -11.46 2.87
N ALA A 202 8.63 -11.77 2.61
CA ALA A 202 9.43 -11.09 1.60
C ALA A 202 8.87 -11.33 0.18
N LEU A 203 8.54 -12.58 -0.16
CA LEU A 203 7.97 -12.92 -1.46
C LEU A 203 6.61 -12.26 -1.69
N VAL A 204 5.76 -12.18 -0.66
CA VAL A 204 4.49 -11.44 -0.73
C VAL A 204 4.73 -9.96 -1.05
N ARG A 205 5.68 -9.31 -0.37
CA ARG A 205 5.99 -7.89 -0.64
C ARG A 205 6.46 -7.68 -2.07
N ILE A 206 7.31 -8.57 -2.59
CA ILE A 206 7.78 -8.54 -3.99
C ILE A 206 6.60 -8.69 -4.94
N TYR A 207 5.75 -9.70 -4.73
CA TYR A 207 4.58 -9.94 -5.56
C TYR A 207 3.64 -8.74 -5.59
N VAL A 208 3.27 -8.22 -4.41
CA VAL A 208 2.35 -7.08 -4.29
C VAL A 208 2.90 -5.85 -4.99
N SER A 209 4.20 -5.59 -4.89
CA SER A 209 4.84 -4.50 -5.64
C SER A 209 4.71 -4.71 -7.16
N CYS A 210 4.98 -5.91 -7.67
CA CYS A 210 4.82 -6.21 -9.10
C CYS A 210 3.37 -6.05 -9.56
N HIS A 211 2.42 -6.53 -8.77
CA HIS A 211 1.00 -6.43 -9.03
C HIS A 211 0.53 -4.97 -9.07
N GLN A 212 0.96 -4.15 -8.10
CA GLN A 212 0.62 -2.73 -8.04
C GLN A 212 1.19 -1.98 -9.25
N THR A 213 2.47 -2.19 -9.57
CA THR A 213 3.09 -1.57 -10.75
C THR A 213 2.36 -1.90 -12.04
N GLU A 214 1.97 -3.16 -12.24
CA GLU A 214 1.23 -3.54 -13.44
C GLU A 214 -0.19 -2.98 -13.45
N THR A 215 -0.86 -2.96 -12.28
CA THR A 215 -2.18 -2.34 -12.14
C THR A 215 -2.12 -0.86 -12.51
N GLU A 216 -1.15 -0.12 -11.99
CA GLU A 216 -0.94 1.29 -12.30
C GLU A 216 -0.66 1.52 -13.79
N ARG A 217 0.19 0.68 -14.39
CA ARG A 217 0.49 0.72 -15.82
C ARG A 217 -0.78 0.57 -16.66
N LEU A 218 -1.63 -0.42 -16.34
CA LEU A 218 -2.89 -0.68 -17.07
C LEU A 218 -3.91 0.45 -16.88
N MET A 219 -3.98 1.02 -15.69
CA MET A 219 -4.88 2.15 -15.40
C MET A 219 -4.42 3.43 -16.10
N ALA A 220 -3.12 3.63 -16.28
CA ALA A 220 -2.56 4.76 -17.02
C ALA A 220 -2.69 4.62 -18.55
N MET A 221 -2.96 3.41 -19.06
CA MET A 221 -3.17 3.17 -20.50
C MET A 221 -4.53 3.69 -20.99
N ASN A 222 -4.54 4.18 -22.23
CA ASN A 222 -5.78 4.47 -22.94
C ASN A 222 -6.56 3.18 -23.26
N GLU A 223 -7.85 3.33 -23.56
CA GLU A 223 -8.78 2.20 -23.73
C GLU A 223 -8.39 1.28 -24.88
N GLU A 224 -7.87 1.81 -25.98
CA GLU A 224 -7.42 1.02 -27.13
C GLU A 224 -6.19 0.16 -26.81
N ALA A 225 -5.19 0.71 -26.11
CA ALA A 225 -4.02 -0.04 -25.65
C ALA A 225 -4.39 -1.09 -24.59
N ARG A 226 -5.33 -0.76 -23.69
CA ARG A 226 -5.81 -1.68 -22.66
C ARG A 226 -6.57 -2.86 -23.26
N THR A 227 -7.41 -2.62 -24.27
CA THR A 227 -8.15 -3.68 -24.98
C THR A 227 -7.21 -4.62 -25.73
N LYS A 228 -6.13 -4.09 -26.32
CA LYS A 228 -5.09 -4.89 -26.98
C LYS A 228 -4.30 -5.77 -26.01
N GLU A 229 -4.03 -5.27 -24.81
CA GLU A 229 -3.36 -6.00 -23.73
C GLU A 229 -4.29 -7.05 -23.08
N ALA A 230 -5.58 -6.73 -22.90
CA ALA A 230 -6.58 -7.63 -22.32
C ALA A 230 -6.92 -8.84 -23.21
N ALA A 231 -6.66 -8.75 -24.52
CA ALA A 231 -6.88 -9.84 -25.47
C ALA A 231 -5.86 -11.00 -25.33
N GLY A 232 -4.81 -10.83 -24.53
CA GLY A 232 -3.92 -11.90 -24.11
C GLY A 232 -3.86 -12.00 -22.58
N ASN A 233 -3.45 -13.14 -22.03
CA ASN A 233 -3.11 -13.28 -20.60
C ASN A 233 -1.91 -12.40 -20.15
N GLY A 234 -1.45 -11.48 -21.00
CA GLY A 234 -0.15 -10.82 -20.92
C GLY A 234 0.06 -9.93 -19.71
N SER A 235 -1.00 -9.40 -19.10
CA SER A 235 -0.87 -8.59 -17.88
C SER A 235 -0.41 -9.42 -16.68
N MET A 236 -0.97 -10.61 -16.49
CA MET A 236 -0.56 -11.49 -15.39
C MET A 236 0.83 -12.09 -15.65
N ASP A 237 1.13 -12.41 -16.91
CA ASP A 237 2.46 -12.90 -17.29
C ASP A 237 3.55 -11.87 -16.99
N LYS A 238 3.29 -10.58 -17.22
CA LYS A 238 4.21 -9.49 -16.85
C LYS A 238 4.44 -9.38 -15.35
N VAL A 239 3.39 -9.55 -14.53
CA VAL A 239 3.53 -9.58 -13.07
C VAL A 239 4.48 -10.70 -12.67
N TRP A 240 4.30 -11.89 -13.24
CA TRP A 240 5.12 -13.06 -12.94
C TRP A 240 6.56 -12.95 -13.43
N GLU A 241 6.78 -12.45 -14.64
CA GLU A 241 8.13 -12.22 -15.17
C GLU A 241 8.91 -11.23 -14.27
N ALA A 242 8.25 -10.15 -13.86
CA ALA A 242 8.81 -9.15 -12.99
C ALA A 242 9.07 -9.69 -11.57
N PHE A 243 8.20 -10.57 -11.06
CA PHE A 243 8.38 -11.29 -9.80
C PHE A 243 9.58 -12.24 -9.88
N ASP A 244 9.62 -13.11 -10.88
CA ASP A 244 10.68 -14.11 -11.06
C ASP A 244 12.05 -13.44 -11.21
N THR A 245 12.12 -12.30 -11.89
CA THR A 245 13.35 -11.50 -12.00
C THR A 245 13.86 -11.04 -10.63
N ARG A 246 12.97 -10.54 -9.77
CA ARG A 246 13.31 -10.09 -8.41
C ARG A 246 13.67 -11.25 -7.49
N VAL A 247 13.00 -12.40 -7.63
CA VAL A 247 13.36 -13.63 -6.90
C VAL A 247 14.74 -14.12 -7.29
N LYS A 248 15.09 -14.15 -8.59
CA LYS A 248 16.44 -14.50 -9.05
C LYS A 248 17.51 -13.57 -8.49
N MET A 249 17.21 -12.27 -8.38
CA MET A 249 18.14 -11.32 -7.73
C MET A 249 18.38 -11.70 -6.26
N LEU A 250 17.35 -12.12 -5.53
CA LEU A 250 17.51 -12.63 -4.16
C LEU A 250 18.36 -13.89 -4.12
N GLU A 251 18.14 -14.85 -5.01
CA GLU A 251 18.92 -16.09 -5.08
C GLU A 251 20.41 -15.82 -5.35
N VAL A 252 20.73 -14.89 -6.27
CA VAL A 252 22.11 -14.46 -6.53
C VAL A 252 22.74 -13.84 -5.28
N LEU A 253 22.01 -13.00 -4.56
CA LEU A 253 22.49 -12.39 -3.31
C LEU A 253 22.71 -13.43 -2.21
N GLY A 254 21.81 -14.42 -2.10
CA GLY A 254 21.94 -15.54 -1.16
C GLY A 254 23.20 -16.36 -1.42
N ASN A 255 23.46 -16.68 -2.69
CA ASN A 255 24.64 -17.43 -3.12
C ASN A 255 25.94 -16.60 -3.06
N ALA A 256 25.86 -15.28 -3.05
CA ALA A 256 27.01 -14.38 -2.88
C ALA A 256 27.38 -14.15 -1.40
N SER A 257 26.54 -14.58 -0.45
CA SER A 257 26.79 -14.42 0.98
C SER A 257 27.92 -15.34 1.46
N PRO A 258 28.94 -14.82 2.19
CA PRO A 258 30.17 -15.56 2.51
C PRO A 258 30.03 -16.58 3.66
N ALA A 259 28.85 -17.16 3.89
CA ALA A 259 28.61 -18.09 5.00
C ALA A 259 29.26 -19.48 4.82
N GLU A 260 29.80 -19.82 3.65
CA GLU A 260 30.57 -21.05 3.42
C GLU A 260 31.85 -20.83 2.60
N ARG A 261 32.70 -19.88 3.02
CA ARG A 261 34.14 -19.92 2.68
C ARG A 261 34.98 -20.20 3.92
N SER A 262 34.69 -21.32 4.58
CA SER A 262 35.60 -21.93 5.55
C SER A 262 35.66 -23.42 5.30
N GLY A 263 36.74 -23.86 4.64
CA GLY A 263 37.14 -25.27 4.60
C GLY A 263 37.25 -25.90 3.22
N ALA A 264 38.22 -25.47 2.40
CA ALA A 264 39.07 -26.37 1.60
C ALA A 264 40.06 -25.54 0.79
N SER A 265 41.19 -25.22 1.41
CA SER A 265 42.43 -24.92 0.70
C SER A 265 42.89 -26.20 0.00
N GLN A 266 42.42 -26.44 -1.22
CA GLN A 266 43.12 -27.28 -2.19
C GLN A 266 43.44 -26.40 -3.39
N GLY A 267 44.68 -25.91 -3.43
CA GLY A 267 45.19 -25.16 -4.56
C GLY A 267 45.26 -26.05 -5.81
N PRO A 268 45.05 -25.49 -7.01
CA PRO A 268 45.54 -26.13 -8.21
C PRO A 268 47.06 -25.93 -8.28
N THR A 269 47.77 -27.02 -8.53
CA THR A 269 49.18 -27.03 -8.92
C THR A 269 49.35 -26.18 -10.20
N PRO A 270 50.45 -25.41 -10.35
CA PRO A 270 50.63 -24.53 -11.50
C PRO A 270 50.97 -25.36 -12.75
N GLU A 271 50.11 -25.29 -13.77
CA GLU A 271 50.44 -25.74 -15.12
C GLU A 271 50.93 -24.56 -15.97
N ALA A 272 51.88 -24.86 -16.86
CA ALA A 272 52.88 -23.97 -17.41
C ALA A 272 52.36 -22.75 -18.20
N ALA A 273 53.15 -21.68 -18.13
CA ALA A 273 52.93 -20.42 -18.82
C ALA A 273 52.96 -20.54 -20.36
N PRO A 274 52.03 -19.90 -21.09
CA PRO A 274 52.19 -19.63 -22.52
C PRO A 274 53.24 -18.52 -22.76
N PRO A 275 53.88 -18.47 -23.95
CA PRO A 275 54.90 -17.47 -24.27
C PRO A 275 54.31 -16.05 -24.42
N PRO A 276 55.13 -15.00 -24.22
CA PRO A 276 54.67 -13.61 -24.16
C PRO A 276 54.24 -13.06 -25.52
N LEU A 277 53.10 -12.37 -25.55
CA LEU A 277 52.65 -11.55 -26.67
C LEU A 277 53.43 -10.22 -26.72
N PRO A 278 53.71 -9.67 -27.92
CA PRO A 278 54.43 -8.41 -28.10
C PRO A 278 53.64 -7.19 -27.61
N PRO A 279 54.31 -6.08 -27.27
CA PRO A 279 53.69 -4.92 -26.63
C PRO A 279 52.84 -4.14 -27.64
N VAL A 280 51.57 -3.88 -27.32
CA VAL A 280 50.73 -2.94 -28.05
C VAL A 280 50.47 -1.73 -27.18
N SER A 281 50.60 -0.58 -27.84
CA SER A 281 50.80 0.78 -27.38
C SER A 281 49.73 1.38 -26.46
N ALA A 282 50.16 2.43 -25.77
CA ALA A 282 49.41 3.31 -24.88
C ALA A 282 48.14 3.96 -25.51
N PRO A 283 47.23 4.50 -24.67
CA PRO A 283 45.88 4.91 -25.05
C PRO A 283 45.84 6.05 -26.07
N ALA A 284 44.92 5.96 -27.03
CA ALA A 284 44.58 7.06 -27.93
C ALA A 284 43.93 8.22 -27.13
N GLU A 285 44.45 9.41 -27.41
CA GLU A 285 44.05 10.72 -26.92
C GLU A 285 42.60 11.04 -27.34
N ILE A 286 41.77 11.47 -26.38
CA ILE A 286 40.39 11.91 -26.62
C ILE A 286 40.46 13.34 -27.21
N PRO A 287 39.96 13.59 -28.44
CA PRO A 287 39.88 14.95 -28.96
C PRO A 287 38.85 15.78 -28.18
N PRO A 288 39.09 17.08 -27.96
CA PRO A 288 38.22 17.94 -27.15
C PRO A 288 36.85 18.13 -27.80
N VAL A 289 35.80 17.94 -26.99
CA VAL A 289 34.40 18.21 -27.36
C VAL A 289 34.22 19.72 -27.53
N ALA A 290 33.87 20.15 -28.75
CA ALA A 290 33.49 21.53 -29.03
C ALA A 290 32.19 21.90 -28.26
N PRO A 291 32.05 23.15 -27.78
CA PRO A 291 30.91 23.57 -26.98
C PRO A 291 29.61 23.51 -27.78
N VAL A 292 28.62 22.83 -27.21
CA VAL A 292 27.25 22.70 -27.75
C VAL A 292 26.58 24.07 -27.74
N ALA A 293 26.12 24.51 -28.92
CA ALA A 293 25.35 25.74 -29.08
C ALA A 293 23.99 25.65 -28.33
N PRO A 294 23.46 26.75 -27.78
CA PRO A 294 22.19 26.76 -27.07
C PRO A 294 21.01 26.45 -28.02
N PRO A 295 19.94 25.79 -27.53
CA PRO A 295 18.80 25.42 -28.35
C PRO A 295 18.04 26.68 -28.84
N PRO A 296 17.47 26.65 -30.06
CA PRO A 296 16.69 27.76 -30.60
C PRO A 296 15.42 28.00 -29.78
N ALA A 297 15.05 29.28 -29.65
CA ALA A 297 13.91 29.77 -28.90
C ALA A 297 12.58 29.14 -29.37
N ALA A 298 11.70 28.86 -28.39
CA ALA A 298 10.36 28.34 -28.62
C ALA A 298 9.49 29.33 -29.45
N PRO A 299 8.65 28.83 -30.37
CA PRO A 299 7.66 29.66 -31.04
C PRO A 299 6.57 30.13 -30.07
N ALA A 300 6.05 31.34 -30.32
CA ALA A 300 5.05 32.02 -29.49
C ALA A 300 3.74 31.23 -29.34
N PRO A 301 2.96 31.46 -28.25
CA PRO A 301 1.70 30.76 -28.00
C PRO A 301 0.67 31.06 -29.09
N VAL A 302 0.05 30.00 -29.62
CA VAL A 302 -1.11 30.09 -30.51
C VAL A 302 -2.36 30.32 -29.66
N GLU A 303 -3.15 31.36 -29.97
CA GLU A 303 -4.44 31.65 -29.36
C GLU A 303 -5.39 30.43 -29.47
N GLN A 304 -5.95 30.00 -28.34
CA GLN A 304 -7.08 29.07 -28.30
C GLN A 304 -8.38 29.83 -28.60
N PRO A 305 -9.27 29.32 -29.49
CA PRO A 305 -10.63 29.82 -29.59
C PRO A 305 -11.49 29.33 -28.39
N PRO A 306 -12.55 30.07 -28.02
CA PRO A 306 -13.32 29.84 -26.79
C PRO A 306 -14.17 28.55 -26.85
N PRO A 307 -14.50 27.95 -25.70
CA PRO A 307 -15.18 26.65 -25.63
C PRO A 307 -16.65 26.74 -26.06
N ALA A 308 -17.05 25.82 -26.94
CA ALA A 308 -18.44 25.58 -27.29
C ALA A 308 -19.18 24.88 -26.13
N THR A 309 -20.35 25.42 -25.82
CA THR A 309 -21.32 24.98 -24.84
C THR A 309 -21.86 23.56 -25.10
N GLY A 310 -21.76 22.69 -24.10
CA GLY A 310 -22.83 21.79 -23.64
C GLY A 310 -23.34 20.69 -24.58
N GLY A 311 -22.75 19.49 -24.49
CA GLY A 311 -23.34 18.24 -24.97
C GLY A 311 -23.07 17.10 -23.99
N ASN A 312 -24.09 16.65 -23.25
CA ASN A 312 -24.01 15.52 -22.31
C ASN A 312 -23.89 14.18 -23.07
N PRO A 313 -22.89 13.32 -22.75
CA PRO A 313 -22.64 12.06 -23.46
C PRO A 313 -23.43 10.83 -22.95
N MET A 314 -24.51 11.01 -22.17
CA MET A 314 -25.23 9.89 -21.51
C MET A 314 -26.53 9.44 -22.19
N SER A 315 -26.79 9.82 -23.45
CA SER A 315 -28.03 9.46 -24.15
C SER A 315 -28.03 8.06 -24.82
N PHE A 316 -27.03 7.21 -24.56
CA PHE A 316 -26.88 5.91 -25.25
C PHE A 316 -27.32 4.68 -24.45
N PHE A 317 -27.87 4.83 -23.24
CA PHE A 317 -28.41 3.70 -22.47
C PHE A 317 -29.92 3.80 -22.28
N LYS A 318 -30.69 3.11 -23.12
CA LYS A 318 -32.07 2.70 -22.83
C LYS A 318 -32.23 1.21 -23.10
N PRO A 319 -32.41 0.35 -22.08
CA PRO A 319 -32.87 -1.02 -22.25
C PRO A 319 -34.39 -1.02 -22.52
N GLY A 320 -34.82 -1.92 -23.41
CA GLY A 320 -36.20 -2.00 -23.89
C GLY A 320 -37.24 -2.36 -22.83
N ALA A 321 -38.48 -1.93 -23.08
CA ALA A 321 -39.67 -2.50 -22.48
C ALA A 321 -40.71 -2.72 -23.58
N GLN A 322 -40.93 -4.00 -23.82
CA GLN A 322 -41.98 -4.60 -24.64
C GLN A 322 -43.36 -4.20 -24.08
N LYS A 323 -44.28 -3.85 -24.97
CA LYS A 323 -45.71 -3.62 -24.68
C LYS A 323 -46.36 -4.90 -24.13
N PRO A 324 -47.45 -4.80 -23.35
CA PRO A 324 -48.74 -4.85 -24.03
C PRO A 324 -49.73 -3.79 -23.52
N ALA A 325 -50.47 -3.23 -24.48
CA ALA A 325 -51.70 -2.50 -24.22
C ALA A 325 -52.83 -3.52 -24.06
N GLY A 326 -53.60 -3.38 -22.99
CA GLY A 326 -54.93 -3.96 -22.92
C GLY A 326 -55.89 -3.14 -23.78
N GLU A 327 -56.68 -3.83 -24.58
CA GLU A 327 -57.96 -3.33 -25.05
C GLU A 327 -58.93 -4.51 -25.10
N SER A 328 -60.17 -4.20 -24.76
CA SER A 328 -61.31 -5.01 -24.33
C SER A 328 -61.87 -5.97 -25.37
N ASP A 329 -62.39 -7.12 -24.91
CA ASP A 329 -63.76 -7.52 -25.31
C ASP A 329 -64.42 -8.53 -24.36
N ALA A 330 -65.75 -8.50 -24.39
CA ALA A 330 -66.73 -8.99 -23.43
C ALA A 330 -66.92 -10.51 -23.29
N ALA A 331 -67.47 -10.95 -22.15
CA ALA A 331 -68.64 -11.84 -22.08
C ALA A 331 -69.10 -12.08 -20.62
N SER A 332 -70.28 -11.53 -20.28
CA SER A 332 -71.15 -12.04 -19.21
C SER A 332 -71.81 -13.34 -19.64
N THR A 333 -71.82 -14.35 -18.77
CA THR A 333 -72.88 -15.38 -18.55
C THR A 333 -72.32 -16.42 -17.56
N ASP A 334 -73.04 -16.98 -16.60
CA ASP A 334 -74.33 -16.70 -15.98
C ASP A 334 -74.36 -17.48 -14.65
N GLN A 335 -75.11 -16.99 -13.68
CA GLN A 335 -75.66 -17.81 -12.61
C GLN A 335 -77.08 -18.19 -13.02
N ALA A 336 -77.27 -19.42 -13.49
CA ALA A 336 -78.44 -20.31 -13.33
C ALA A 336 -78.45 -21.37 -14.44
#